data_AF-W2XUI8-F1
#
_entry.id   AF-W2XUI8-F1
#
_cell.length_a   1.000
_cell.length_b   1.000
_cell.length_c   1.000
_cell.angle_alpha   90.00
_cell.angle_beta   90.00
_cell.angle_gamma   90.00
#
_symmetry.space_group_name_H-M   'P 1'
#
loop_
_entity.id
_entity.type
_entity.pdbx_description
1 polymer ?
#
loop_
_entity_poly.entity_id
_entity_poly.type
_entity_poly.pdbx_seq_one_letter_code
_entity_poly.pdbx_strand_id
1 'polypeptide(L)'
;TDQAVFLLDNLWDAMISNENYRSGASWEYVAQSMEPGNDLFTSLSHPWGGAPTYAFTNYVAGIRPVEFGFRRWIVNPLVSGLNVTSANATVNTPYGDLSAAWELVDSQLSVTITAPVGTDGTFEVAQPSSSTGIYETHIAGIGEAITISVQLLVEDSRLAIDVCDTALSMDIREQFVLFSNIACAIGHKYM
;
A
#
# COMPACT_ATOMS: atom_id res chain seq x y z
N THR A 1 -9.21 -0.78 5.02
CA THR A 1 -7.92 -0.28 5.56
C THR A 1 -7.61 -0.88 6.93
N ASP A 2 -8.62 -1.14 7.76
CA ASP A 2 -8.46 -1.64 9.14
C ASP A 2 -7.60 -2.91 9.29
N GLN A 3 -7.73 -3.86 8.36
CA GLN A 3 -6.88 -5.07 8.34
C GLN A 3 -5.40 -4.74 8.10
N ALA A 4 -5.10 -3.72 7.28
CA ALA A 4 -3.73 -3.29 7.03
C ALA A 4 -3.14 -2.60 8.26
N VAL A 5 -3.93 -1.73 8.90
CA VAL A 5 -3.55 -1.10 10.19
C VAL A 5 -3.25 -2.17 11.23
N PHE A 6 -4.12 -3.17 11.37
CA PHE A 6 -3.91 -4.29 12.29
C PHE A 6 -2.56 -4.99 12.05
N LEU A 7 -2.21 -5.27 10.79
CA LEU A 7 -0.91 -5.89 10.48
C LEU A 7 0.26 -4.95 10.79
N LEU A 8 0.16 -3.66 10.46
CA LEU A 8 1.19 -2.66 10.81
C LEU A 8 1.45 -2.61 12.31
N ASP A 9 0.38 -2.56 13.11
CA ASP A 9 0.45 -2.40 14.56
C ASP A 9 0.80 -3.68 15.33
N ASN A 10 0.61 -4.86 14.74
CA ASN A 10 0.81 -6.13 15.45
C ASN A 10 1.96 -6.99 14.88
N LEU A 11 2.14 -7.01 13.56
CA LEU A 11 3.17 -7.83 12.92
C LEU A 11 4.51 -7.11 12.87
N TRP A 12 4.53 -5.90 12.30
CA TRP A 12 5.78 -5.17 12.08
C TRP A 12 6.19 -4.31 13.24
N ASP A 13 5.23 -3.75 14.01
CA ASP A 13 5.56 -3.07 15.27
C ASP A 13 6.32 -4.01 16.22
N ALA A 14 5.92 -5.27 16.34
CA ALA A 14 6.62 -6.27 17.16
C ALA A 14 8.13 -6.38 16.84
N MET A 15 8.50 -6.26 15.56
CA MET A 15 9.91 -6.31 15.13
C MET A 15 10.71 -5.05 15.50
N ILE A 16 10.02 -3.94 15.79
CA ILE A 16 10.59 -2.62 16.04
C ILE A 16 10.55 -2.26 17.53
N SER A 17 9.45 -2.58 18.23
CA SER A 17 9.19 -2.20 19.62
C SER A 17 9.68 -3.23 20.65
N ASN A 18 10.00 -4.46 20.24
CA ASN A 18 10.50 -5.49 21.12
C ASN A 18 12.01 -5.32 21.40
N GLU A 19 12.35 -4.71 22.53
CA GLU A 19 13.73 -4.39 22.93
C GLU A 19 14.65 -5.61 23.12
N ASN A 20 14.10 -6.82 23.33
CA ASN A 20 14.90 -8.03 23.51
C ASN A 20 15.36 -8.64 22.18
N TYR A 21 14.55 -8.50 21.13
CA TYR A 21 14.73 -9.22 19.86
C TYR A 21 14.87 -8.32 18.64
N ARG A 22 14.70 -6.99 18.78
CA ARG A 22 14.91 -6.04 17.70
C ARG A 22 16.34 -6.19 17.15
N SER A 23 16.42 -6.56 15.88
CA SER A 23 17.68 -6.81 15.16
C SER A 23 18.04 -5.68 14.18
N GLY A 24 17.09 -4.78 13.90
CA GLY A 24 17.19 -3.83 12.79
C GLY A 24 16.85 -4.44 11.42
N ALA A 25 16.39 -5.70 11.36
CA ALA A 25 15.93 -6.38 10.16
C ALA A 25 14.56 -7.03 10.40
N SER A 26 13.87 -7.39 9.32
CA SER A 26 12.60 -8.12 9.43
C SER A 26 12.82 -9.56 9.92
N TRP A 27 11.91 -10.05 10.77
CA TRP A 27 11.99 -11.42 11.29
C TRP A 27 11.37 -12.43 10.33
N GLU A 28 11.73 -13.69 10.51
CA GLU A 28 11.19 -14.82 9.76
C GLU A 28 9.75 -15.14 10.20
N TYR A 29 9.50 -15.22 11.50
CA TYR A 29 8.16 -15.48 12.04
C TYR A 29 7.88 -14.56 13.22
N VAL A 30 6.61 -14.21 13.38
CA VAL A 30 6.11 -13.49 14.56
C VAL A 30 5.01 -14.34 15.20
N ALA A 31 5.17 -14.64 16.49
CA ALA A 31 4.16 -15.32 17.27
C ALA A 31 3.04 -14.35 17.69
N GLN A 32 1.89 -14.88 18.09
CA GLN A 32 0.78 -14.08 18.63
C GLN A 32 1.15 -13.33 19.93
N SER A 33 2.23 -13.75 20.60
CA SER A 33 2.83 -13.05 21.74
C SER A 33 3.65 -11.82 21.37
N MET A 34 3.73 -11.46 20.08
CA MET A 34 4.59 -10.37 19.56
C MET A 34 6.10 -10.60 19.80
N GLU A 35 6.49 -11.87 19.90
CA GLU A 35 7.88 -12.33 19.98
C GLU A 35 8.26 -13.10 18.71
N PRO A 36 9.57 -13.34 18.45
CA PRO A 36 9.99 -14.23 17.39
C PRO A 36 9.27 -15.57 17.48
N GLY A 37 8.76 -16.07 16.35
CA GLY A 37 8.15 -17.40 16.29
C GLY A 37 9.18 -18.51 16.49
N ASN A 38 8.76 -19.78 16.47
CA ASN A 38 9.64 -20.96 16.36
C ASN A 38 10.87 -21.01 17.30
N ASP A 39 10.85 -20.30 18.43
CA ASP A 39 11.93 -20.25 19.41
C ASP A 39 13.30 -19.95 18.76
N LEU A 40 14.37 -20.63 19.19
CA LEU A 40 15.75 -20.48 18.72
C LEU A 40 15.95 -20.70 17.20
N PHE A 41 14.95 -21.20 16.46
CA PHE A 41 15.07 -21.45 15.02
C PHE A 41 14.66 -20.26 14.15
N THR A 42 14.04 -19.22 14.70
CA THR A 42 13.64 -18.06 13.89
C THR A 42 14.81 -17.17 13.55
N SER A 43 15.02 -16.94 12.25
CA SER A 43 15.92 -15.88 11.81
C SER A 43 15.35 -14.50 12.12
N LEU A 44 16.15 -13.66 12.80
CA LEU A 44 15.83 -12.26 13.05
C LEU A 44 16.27 -11.33 11.90
N SER A 45 16.73 -11.90 10.79
CA SER A 45 17.12 -11.16 9.58
C SER A 45 16.72 -11.98 8.35
N HIS A 46 15.42 -11.96 8.06
CA HIS A 46 14.82 -12.75 7.01
C HIS A 46 14.02 -11.88 6.04
N PRO A 47 14.33 -11.91 4.72
CA PRO A 47 13.80 -10.95 3.76
C PRO A 47 12.29 -11.09 3.51
N TRP A 48 11.69 -12.27 3.74
CA TRP A 48 10.25 -12.43 3.50
C TRP A 48 9.36 -11.62 4.46
N GLY A 49 9.94 -11.11 5.56
CA GLY A 49 9.24 -10.27 6.52
C GLY A 49 9.26 -8.80 6.10
N GLY A 50 10.05 -8.46 5.07
CA GLY A 50 10.28 -7.10 4.58
C GLY A 50 9.17 -6.54 3.69
N ALA A 51 7.96 -7.08 3.77
CA ALA A 51 6.84 -6.60 2.99
C ALA A 51 6.48 -5.10 3.14
N PRO A 52 6.72 -4.43 4.29
CA PRO A 52 6.47 -2.99 4.41
C PRO A 52 7.23 -2.17 3.37
N THR A 53 8.43 -2.62 2.95
CA THR A 53 9.21 -1.92 1.93
C THR A 53 8.42 -1.74 0.64
N TYR A 54 7.87 -2.82 0.06
CA TYR A 54 7.09 -2.68 -1.17
C TYR A 54 5.67 -2.15 -0.90
N ALA A 55 5.08 -2.44 0.26
CA ALA A 55 3.72 -1.98 0.58
C ALA A 55 3.66 -0.45 0.71
N PHE A 56 4.64 0.15 1.37
CA PHE A 56 4.72 1.61 1.51
C PHE A 56 5.02 2.29 0.18
N THR A 57 5.95 1.76 -0.63
CA THR A 57 6.20 2.30 -1.96
C THR A 57 4.96 2.21 -2.86
N ASN A 58 4.31 1.04 -2.90
CA ASN A 58 3.24 0.77 -3.85
C ASN A 58 1.90 1.41 -3.48
N TYR A 59 1.61 1.55 -2.18
CA TYR A 59 0.29 1.98 -1.72
C TYR A 59 0.33 3.27 -0.91
N VAL A 60 1.29 3.46 -0.01
CA VAL A 60 1.36 4.71 0.78
C VAL A 60 1.87 5.86 -0.10
N ALA A 61 3.03 5.70 -0.74
CA ALA A 61 3.49 6.63 -1.76
C ALA A 61 2.73 6.47 -3.10
N GLY A 62 2.21 5.26 -3.36
CA GLY A 62 1.29 5.00 -4.47
C GLY A 62 1.94 4.64 -5.80
N ILE A 63 3.27 4.44 -5.85
CA ILE A 63 4.02 4.23 -7.10
C ILE A 63 3.95 2.77 -7.51
N ARG A 64 3.32 2.46 -8.65
CA ARG A 64 3.23 1.08 -9.18
C ARG A 64 3.48 1.02 -10.68
N PRO A 65 4.07 -0.07 -11.19
CA PRO A 65 4.15 -0.30 -12.62
C PRO A 65 2.78 -0.70 -13.18
N VAL A 66 2.39 -0.10 -14.30
CA VAL A 66 1.25 -0.59 -15.12
C VAL A 66 1.78 -1.56 -16.18
N GLU A 67 3.00 -1.34 -16.64
CA GLU A 67 3.76 -2.27 -17.48
C GLU A 67 5.07 -2.68 -16.82
N PHE A 68 5.57 -3.85 -17.20
CA PHE A 68 6.91 -4.30 -16.80
C PHE A 68 7.95 -3.21 -17.10
N GLY A 69 8.77 -2.90 -16.10
CA GLY A 69 9.83 -1.89 -16.23
C GLY A 69 9.37 -0.44 -16.17
N PHE A 70 8.13 -0.14 -15.77
CA PHE A 70 7.65 1.24 -15.54
C PHE A 70 7.65 2.15 -16.79
N ARG A 71 7.56 1.58 -17.99
CA ARG A 71 7.32 2.41 -19.17
C ARG A 71 5.97 3.13 -19.06
N ARG A 72 4.96 2.40 -18.57
CA ARG A 72 3.71 2.93 -18.05
C ARG A 72 3.61 2.70 -16.55
N TRP A 73 3.15 3.70 -15.81
CA TRP A 73 3.08 3.68 -14.34
C TRP A 73 1.83 4.37 -13.81
N ILE A 74 1.55 4.16 -12.53
CA ILE A 74 0.48 4.85 -11.79
C ILE A 74 1.05 5.41 -10.49
N VAL A 75 0.60 6.62 -10.12
CA VAL A 75 0.75 7.18 -8.77
C VAL A 75 -0.64 7.27 -8.15
N ASN A 76 -0.93 6.36 -7.23
CA ASN A 76 -2.21 6.27 -6.54
C ASN A 76 -2.00 6.13 -5.02
N PRO A 77 -1.80 7.26 -4.31
CA PRO A 77 -1.46 7.25 -2.91
C PRO A 77 -2.67 6.92 -2.02
N LEU A 78 -2.44 6.10 -1.00
CA LEU A 78 -3.37 5.84 0.09
C LEU A 78 -3.30 6.97 1.11
N VAL A 79 -4.06 8.04 0.84
CA VAL A 79 -4.06 9.29 1.63
C VAL A 79 -4.99 9.26 2.84
N SER A 80 -5.70 8.15 3.08
CA SER A 80 -6.62 7.99 4.20
C SER A 80 -6.55 6.58 4.81
N GLY A 81 -7.06 6.44 6.04
CA GLY A 81 -7.18 5.16 6.74
C GLY A 81 -5.93 4.67 7.50
N LEU A 82 -4.75 5.25 7.26
CA LEU A 82 -3.51 4.95 8.02
C LEU A 82 -3.04 6.07 8.95
N ASN A 83 -3.77 7.19 9.03
CA ASN A 83 -3.38 8.39 9.77
C ASN A 83 -1.99 8.96 9.36
N VAL A 84 -1.62 8.76 8.09
CA VAL A 84 -0.41 9.33 7.48
C VAL A 84 -0.80 10.61 6.75
N THR A 85 -0.11 11.72 7.07
CA THR A 85 -0.38 13.03 6.44
C THR A 85 0.61 13.37 5.33
N SER A 86 1.70 12.62 5.17
CA SER A 86 2.64 12.78 4.07
C SER A 86 3.42 11.52 3.80
N ALA A 87 3.86 11.34 2.54
CA ALA A 87 4.81 10.30 2.17
C ALA A 87 5.64 10.74 0.97
N ASN A 88 6.86 10.21 0.87
CA ASN A 88 7.67 10.32 -0.33
C ASN A 88 8.34 8.98 -0.64
N ALA A 89 8.50 8.68 -1.93
CA ALA A 89 9.26 7.54 -2.39
C ALA A 89 9.88 7.82 -3.76
N THR A 90 10.93 7.07 -4.08
CA THR A 90 11.55 7.02 -5.41
C THR A 90 11.79 5.57 -5.78
N VAL A 91 11.45 5.22 -7.02
CA VAL A 91 11.72 3.91 -7.62
C VAL A 91 12.72 4.11 -8.76
N ASN A 92 13.86 3.42 -8.69
CA ASN A 92 14.82 3.40 -9.80
C ASN A 92 14.28 2.50 -10.91
N THR A 93 13.90 3.08 -12.03
CA THR A 93 13.37 2.35 -13.20
C THR A 93 14.46 2.20 -14.28
N PRO A 94 14.30 1.28 -15.25
CA PRO A 94 15.18 1.24 -16.43
C PRO A 94 15.25 2.54 -17.24
N TYR A 95 14.28 3.44 -17.08
CA TYR A 95 14.20 4.72 -17.78
C TYR A 95 14.76 5.90 -16.96
N GLY A 96 15.12 5.68 -15.70
CA GLY A 96 15.51 6.70 -14.73
C GLY A 96 14.64 6.66 -13.48
N ASP A 97 14.80 7.65 -12.60
CA ASP A 97 14.08 7.68 -11.32
C ASP A 97 12.63 8.17 -11.50
N LEU A 98 11.68 7.42 -10.97
CA LEU A 98 10.29 7.83 -10.79
C LEU A 98 10.07 8.15 -9.32
N SER A 99 9.77 9.41 -9.00
CA SER A 99 9.49 9.85 -7.64
C SER A 99 8.08 10.40 -7.50
N ALA A 100 7.51 10.17 -6.32
CA ALA A 100 6.25 10.78 -5.90
C ALA A 100 6.38 11.21 -4.43
N ALA A 101 5.97 12.43 -4.14
CA ALA A 101 5.86 12.98 -2.81
C ALA A 101 4.48 13.62 -2.64
N TRP A 102 3.84 13.43 -1.50
CA TRP A 102 2.57 14.07 -1.22
C TRP A 102 2.46 14.50 0.24
N GLU A 103 1.65 15.53 0.46
CA GLU A 103 1.27 16.04 1.77
C GLU A 103 -0.22 16.39 1.77
N LEU A 104 -0.92 15.97 2.81
CA LEU A 104 -2.32 16.27 3.07
C LEU A 104 -2.41 17.19 4.29
N VAL A 105 -2.77 18.45 4.05
CA VAL A 105 -3.04 19.44 5.09
C VAL A 105 -4.53 19.75 5.06
N ASP A 106 -5.20 19.50 6.19
CA ASP A 106 -6.65 19.58 6.35
C ASP A 106 -7.41 18.69 5.36
N SER A 107 -7.66 19.21 4.17
CA SER A 107 -8.40 18.57 3.07
C SER A 107 -7.77 18.87 1.71
N GLN A 108 -6.59 19.48 1.70
CA GLN A 108 -5.84 19.78 0.49
C GLN A 108 -4.67 18.81 0.36
N LEU A 109 -4.76 17.94 -0.64
CA LEU A 109 -3.67 17.06 -1.03
C LEU A 109 -2.78 17.79 -2.05
N SER A 110 -1.51 17.96 -1.72
CA SER A 110 -0.48 18.44 -2.64
C SER A 110 0.42 17.27 -3.02
N VAL A 111 0.57 17.00 -4.32
CA VAL A 111 1.35 15.89 -4.86
C VAL A 111 2.40 16.44 -5.82
N THR A 112 3.64 15.97 -5.72
CA THR A 112 4.72 16.24 -6.66
C THR A 112 5.21 14.93 -7.25
N ILE A 113 5.23 14.84 -8.57
CA ILE A 113 5.69 13.66 -9.31
C ILE A 113 6.83 14.08 -10.23
N THR A 114 7.95 13.35 -10.22
CA THR A 114 9.01 13.47 -11.23
C THR A 114 9.15 12.13 -11.93
N ALA A 115 8.92 12.12 -13.24
CA ALA A 115 8.97 10.91 -14.05
C ALA A 115 9.97 11.04 -15.21
N PRO A 116 10.70 9.97 -15.56
CA PRO A 116 11.72 10.04 -16.61
C PRO A 116 11.14 10.34 -17.99
N VAL A 117 11.94 11.01 -18.83
CA VAL A 117 11.58 11.34 -20.21
C VAL A 117 11.18 10.10 -21.00
N GLY A 118 10.02 10.14 -21.67
CA GLY A 118 9.56 9.05 -22.55
C GLY A 118 8.81 7.91 -21.83
N THR A 119 8.51 8.10 -20.55
CA THR A 119 7.50 7.32 -19.81
C THR A 119 6.19 8.09 -19.72
N ASP A 120 5.10 7.41 -19.42
CA ASP A 120 3.79 8.03 -19.16
C ASP A 120 3.07 7.31 -18.03
N GLY A 121 2.15 8.01 -17.39
CA GLY A 121 1.38 7.42 -16.32
C GLY A 121 0.17 8.22 -15.92
N THR A 122 -0.51 7.71 -14.91
CA THR A 122 -1.72 8.32 -14.37
C THR A 122 -1.50 8.66 -12.91
N PHE A 123 -1.92 9.85 -12.51
CA PHE A 123 -2.17 10.15 -11.10
C PHE A 123 -3.65 9.94 -10.81
N GLU A 124 -3.95 9.14 -9.79
CA GLU A 124 -5.31 8.81 -9.38
C GLU A 124 -5.44 8.90 -7.87
N VAL A 125 -6.49 9.54 -7.35
CA VAL A 125 -6.79 9.51 -5.91
C VAL A 125 -8.30 9.47 -5.68
N ALA A 126 -8.72 8.75 -4.64
CA ALA A 126 -10.11 8.75 -4.22
C ALA A 126 -10.54 10.19 -3.86
N GLN A 127 -11.62 10.65 -4.49
CA GLN A 127 -12.22 11.96 -4.24
C GLN A 127 -13.73 11.76 -4.01
N PRO A 128 -14.15 11.32 -2.82
CA PRO A 128 -15.54 10.95 -2.53
C PRO A 128 -16.56 12.05 -2.82
N SER A 129 -16.14 13.31 -2.74
CA SER A 129 -16.99 14.46 -3.03
C SER A 129 -17.22 14.75 -4.50
N SER A 130 -16.59 14.01 -5.41
CA SER A 130 -16.81 14.11 -6.85
C SER A 130 -17.88 13.10 -7.30
N SER A 131 -18.59 13.39 -8.40
CA SER A 131 -19.61 12.49 -8.95
C SER A 131 -19.04 11.14 -9.42
N THR A 132 -17.75 11.09 -9.76
CA THR A 132 -17.01 9.88 -10.15
C THR A 132 -16.36 9.18 -8.97
N GLY A 133 -16.27 9.82 -7.80
CA GLY A 133 -15.58 9.31 -6.61
C GLY A 133 -14.06 9.28 -6.71
N ILE A 134 -13.48 9.73 -7.84
CA ILE A 134 -12.06 9.62 -8.17
C ILE A 134 -11.63 10.88 -8.93
N TYR A 135 -10.48 11.44 -8.54
CA TYR A 135 -9.70 12.40 -9.33
C TYR A 135 -8.65 11.65 -10.14
N GLU A 136 -8.59 11.90 -11.44
CA GLU A 136 -7.63 11.26 -12.35
C GLU A 136 -7.02 12.30 -13.30
N THR A 137 -5.72 12.21 -13.54
CA THR A 137 -5.05 12.98 -14.59
C THR A 137 -3.88 12.20 -15.20
N HIS A 138 -3.68 12.35 -16.50
CA HIS A 138 -2.54 11.78 -17.21
C HIS A 138 -1.30 12.65 -17.03
N ILE A 139 -0.15 12.01 -16.84
CA ILE A 139 1.15 12.63 -16.62
C ILE A 139 2.16 12.09 -17.62
N ALA A 140 2.74 12.99 -18.41
CA ALA A 140 3.88 12.67 -19.27
C ALA A 140 5.19 12.78 -18.46
N GLY A 141 6.05 11.77 -18.58
CA GLY A 141 7.41 11.84 -18.08
C GLY A 141 8.23 12.81 -18.92
N ILE A 142 8.55 13.97 -18.35
CA ILE A 142 9.34 15.04 -18.98
C ILE A 142 10.69 15.28 -18.27
N GLY A 143 11.00 14.51 -17.24
CA GLY A 143 12.23 14.66 -16.44
C GLY A 143 12.21 15.82 -15.44
N GLU A 144 11.09 16.52 -15.31
CA GLU A 144 10.88 17.62 -14.37
C GLU A 144 9.75 17.30 -13.38
N ALA A 145 9.72 18.04 -12.26
CA ALA A 145 8.69 17.90 -11.25
C ALA A 145 7.36 18.53 -11.72
N ILE A 146 6.27 17.77 -11.56
CA ILE A 146 4.90 18.22 -11.83
C ILE A 146 4.16 18.23 -10.50
N THR A 147 3.57 19.37 -10.14
CA THR A 147 2.78 19.53 -8.91
C THR A 147 1.29 19.55 -9.22
N ILE A 148 0.53 18.79 -8.44
CA ILE A 148 -0.93 18.63 -8.52
C ILE A 148 -1.51 18.94 -7.15
N SER A 149 -2.60 19.70 -7.11
CA SER A 149 -3.35 19.95 -5.88
C SER A 149 -4.79 19.47 -6.04
N VAL A 150 -5.27 18.68 -5.08
CA VAL A 150 -6.62 18.11 -5.07
C VAL A 150 -7.30 18.45 -3.74
N GLN A 151 -8.53 18.97 -3.81
CA GLN A 151 -9.36 19.13 -2.62
C GLN A 151 -10.12 17.83 -2.35
N LEU A 152 -9.80 17.18 -1.24
CA LEU A 152 -10.45 15.98 -0.72
C LEU A 152 -11.44 16.43 0.36
N LEU A 153 -12.71 16.70 0.02
CA LEU A 153 -13.68 17.01 1.08
C LEU A 153 -13.90 15.73 1.89
N VAL A 154 -13.55 15.78 3.18
CA VAL A 154 -13.99 14.80 4.16
C VAL A 154 -15.45 15.13 4.43
N GLU A 155 -16.38 14.24 4.08
CA GLU A 155 -17.74 14.35 4.60
C GLU A 155 -17.65 14.41 6.12
N ASP A 156 -18.11 15.53 6.70
CA ASP A 156 -18.24 15.68 8.14
C ASP A 156 -18.99 14.45 8.66
N SER A 157 -18.38 13.74 9.61
CA SER A 157 -18.93 12.63 10.40
C SER A 157 -20.26 12.93 11.12
N ARG A 158 -20.95 14.02 10.77
CA ARG A 158 -22.22 14.51 11.34
C ARG A 158 -23.39 14.55 10.35
N LEU A 159 -23.22 14.13 9.11
CA LEU A 159 -24.34 13.95 8.17
C LEU A 159 -24.40 12.49 7.69
N ALA A 160 -24.75 11.59 8.61
CA ALA A 160 -25.38 10.34 8.24
C ALA A 160 -26.72 10.67 7.58
N ILE A 161 -26.76 10.67 6.25
CA ILE A 161 -28.02 10.47 5.53
C ILE A 161 -28.33 8.98 5.67
N ASP A 162 -29.28 8.71 6.55
CA ASP A 162 -30.04 7.47 6.63
C ASP A 162 -30.68 7.20 5.25
N VAL A 163 -30.07 6.33 4.45
CA VAL A 163 -30.76 5.64 3.36
C VAL A 163 -31.06 4.23 3.83
N CYS A 164 -32.20 4.11 4.49
CA CYS A 164 -32.85 2.85 4.82
C CYS A 164 -33.01 1.95 3.58
N ASP A 165 -32.77 0.66 3.81
CA ASP A 165 -33.30 -0.50 3.11
C ASP A 165 -33.21 -0.56 1.58
N THR A 166 -32.24 -1.36 1.11
CA THR A 166 -32.59 -2.40 0.14
C THR A 166 -31.73 -3.63 0.40
N ALA A 167 -32.32 -4.60 1.09
CA ALA A 167 -31.77 -5.93 1.24
C ALA A 167 -31.54 -6.57 -0.13
N LEU A 168 -30.27 -6.82 -0.47
CA LEU A 168 -29.88 -7.87 -1.40
C LEU A 168 -28.97 -8.81 -0.61
N SER A 169 -29.54 -9.96 -0.22
CA SER A 169 -28.78 -11.06 0.35
C SER A 169 -27.76 -11.53 -0.68
N MET A 170 -26.47 -11.47 -0.36
CA MET A 170 -25.44 -12.18 -1.11
C MET A 170 -24.73 -13.14 -0.15
N ASP A 171 -24.85 -14.42 -0.50
CA ASP A 171 -24.46 -15.61 0.25
C ASP A 171 -22.94 -15.66 0.49
N ILE A 172 -22.52 -15.98 1.71
CA ILE A 172 -21.13 -15.96 2.23
C ILE A 172 -20.36 -17.27 1.93
N ARG A 173 -20.79 -18.07 0.95
CA ARG A 173 -20.26 -19.42 0.76
C ARG A 173 -19.20 -19.65 -0.33
N GLU A 174 -18.61 -18.62 -0.95
CA GLU A 174 -17.53 -18.83 -1.96
C GLU A 174 -16.36 -17.82 -1.93
N GLN A 175 -15.63 -17.70 -0.81
CA GLN A 175 -14.29 -17.05 -0.85
C GLN A 175 -13.16 -17.80 -0.10
N PHE A 176 -13.36 -19.04 0.35
CA PHE A 176 -12.32 -19.78 1.06
C PHE A 176 -11.40 -20.65 0.17
N VAL A 177 -11.40 -20.49 -1.16
CA VAL A 177 -10.70 -21.43 -2.07
C VAL A 177 -9.49 -20.83 -2.83
N LEU A 178 -9.09 -19.58 -2.61
CA LEU A 178 -7.99 -18.98 -3.40
C LEU A 178 -6.74 -18.52 -2.63
N PHE A 179 -6.56 -18.95 -1.37
CA PHE A 179 -5.29 -18.76 -0.64
C PHE A 179 -4.59 -20.06 -0.20
N SER A 180 -4.93 -21.22 -0.79
CA SER A 180 -4.28 -22.51 -0.47
C SER A 180 -3.45 -23.14 -1.60
N ASN A 181 -3.41 -22.57 -2.81
CA ASN A 181 -2.79 -23.24 -3.98
C ASN A 181 -1.44 -22.68 -4.45
N ILE A 182 -0.55 -22.30 -3.52
CA ILE A 182 0.91 -22.19 -3.80
C ILE A 182 1.77 -23.01 -2.81
N ALA A 183 1.16 -23.76 -1.89
CA ALA A 183 1.89 -24.63 -0.95
C ALA A 183 1.43 -26.09 -0.98
N CYS A 184 1.28 -26.70 -2.17
CA CYS A 184 1.21 -28.16 -2.30
C CYS A 184 1.42 -28.60 -3.76
N ALA A 185 2.66 -28.80 -4.20
CA ALA A 185 2.97 -29.62 -5.38
C ALA A 185 4.48 -29.91 -5.53
N ILE A 186 5.10 -30.65 -4.61
CA ILE A 186 6.09 -31.70 -4.97
C ILE A 186 5.94 -32.81 -3.92
N GLY A 187 5.13 -33.81 -4.27
CA GLY A 187 4.92 -35.01 -3.47
C GLY A 187 6.01 -36.06 -3.65
N HIS A 188 6.18 -36.83 -2.58
CA HIS A 188 6.75 -38.17 -2.50
C HIS A 188 6.71 -39.04 -3.77
N LYS A 189 7.84 -39.71 -4.05
CA LYS A 189 8.04 -41.11 -4.52
C LYS A 189 9.56 -41.33 -4.48
N TYR A 190 10.14 -42.24 -3.70
CA TYR A 190 10.11 -43.70 -3.81
C TYR A 190 10.59 -44.36 -2.50
N MET A 191 9.96 -45.51 -2.20
CA MET A 191 10.27 -46.57 -1.20
C MET A 191 10.24 -46.22 0.29
#